data_AF-A0A0F9MAQ1-F1
#
_entry.id   AF-A0A0F9MAQ1-F1
#
_cell.length_a   1.000
_cell.length_b   1.000
_cell.length_c   1.000
_cell.angle_alpha   90.00
_cell.angle_beta   90.00
_cell.angle_gamma   90.00
#
_symmetry.space_group_name_H-M   'P 1'
#
loop_
_entity.id
_entity.type
_entity.pdbx_description
1 polymer ?
#
loop_
_entity_poly.entity_id
_entity_poly.type
_entity_poly.pdbx_seq_one_letter_code
_entity_poly.pdbx_strand_id
1 'polypeptide(L)' 'MEEKQSKGMGIGLTLVKKAIENYNGQIWVEDKIAGDYTEGSNFIIMIPEAV' A
#
# COMPACT_ATOMS: atom_id res chain seq x y z
N MET A 1 -27.15 -19.96 3.53
CA MET A 1 -25.92 -20.40 2.81
C MET A 1 -24.92 -19.28 3.01
N GLU A 2 -23.91 -19.48 3.86
CA GLU A 2 -22.85 -18.48 4.03
C GLU A 2 -21.98 -18.52 2.78
N GLU A 3 -21.93 -17.42 2.03
CA GLU A 3 -20.96 -17.27 0.95
C GLU A 3 -19.56 -17.29 1.58
N LYS A 4 -18.78 -18.34 1.28
CA LYS A 4 -17.35 -18.37 1.56
C LYS A 4 -16.72 -17.21 0.81
N GLN A 5 -16.51 -16.09 1.47
CA GLN A 5 -15.64 -15.03 0.98
C GLN A 5 -14.31 -15.67 0.61
N SER A 6 -14.01 -15.73 -0.69
CA SER A 6 -12.68 -16.11 -1.15
C SER A 6 -11.72 -15.09 -0.58
N LYS A 7 -11.01 -15.47 0.49
CA LYS A 7 -9.94 -14.63 1.04
C LYS A 7 -8.98 -14.31 -0.10
N GLY A 8 -8.91 -13.03 -0.47
CA GLY A 8 -7.94 -12.57 -1.45
C GLY A 8 -6.54 -12.97 -1.00
N MET A 9 -5.67 -13.34 -1.94
CA MET A 9 -4.32 -13.84 -1.64
C MET A 9 -3.38 -12.82 -0.98
N GLY A 10 -3.82 -11.56 -0.79
CA GLY A 10 -3.01 -10.52 -0.14
C GLY A 10 -1.84 -10.00 -1.00
N ILE A 11 -1.85 -10.26 -2.31
CA ILE A 11 -0.71 -9.96 -3.20
C ILE A 11 -0.66 -8.51 -3.70
N GLY A 12 -1.72 -7.72 -3.50
CA GLY A 12 -1.84 -6.38 -4.09
C GLY A 12 -0.72 -5.42 -3.70
N LEU A 13 -0.45 -5.27 -2.40
CA LEU A 13 0.62 -4.39 -1.92
C LEU A 13 2.02 -4.88 -2.27
N THR A 14 2.21 -6.20 -2.39
CA THR A 14 3.47 -6.78 -2.89
C THR A 14 3.74 -6.39 -4.34
N LEU A 15 2.70 -6.34 -5.19
CA LEU A 15 2.81 -5.88 -6.57
C LEU A 15 3.11 -4.39 -6.64
N VAL A 16 2.43 -3.57 -5.83
CA VAL A 16 2.65 -2.12 -5.75
C VAL A 16 4.09 -1.81 -5.32
N LYS A 17 4.58 -2.46 -4.25
CA LYS A 17 5.96 -2.29 -3.78
C LYS A 17 6.99 -2.59 -4.88
N LYS A 18 6.85 -3.73 -5.56
CA LYS A 18 7.74 -4.11 -6.66
C LYS A 18 7.71 -3.11 -7.82
N ALA A 19 6.53 -2.61 -8.17
CA ALA A 19 6.39 -1.60 -9.22
C ALA A 19 7.15 -0.32 -8.85
N ILE A 20 6.99 0.16 -7.62
CA ILE A 20 7.64 1.40 -7.13
C ILE A 20 9.17 1.21 -7.05
N GLU A 21 9.64 0.06 -6.54
CA GLU A 21 11.06 -0.28 -6.48
C GLU A 21 11.72 -0.30 -7.88
N ASN A 22 11.02 -0.77 -8.91
CA ASN A 22 11.51 -0.75 -10.29
C ASN A 22 11.69 0.67 -10.85
N TYR A 23 10.96 1.66 -10.32
CA TYR A 23 11.13 3.08 -10.66
C TYR A 23 12.12 3.79 -9.73
N ASN A 24 12.88 3.05 -8.90
CA ASN A 24 13.73 3.63 -7.85
C ASN A 24 12.94 4.55 -6.88
N GLY A 25 11.64 4.32 -6.75
CA GLY A 25 10.77 5.05 -5.84
C GLY A 25 10.79 4.48 -4.43
N GLN A 26 10.04 5.12 -3.54
CA GLN A 26 9.87 4.74 -2.14
C GLN A 26 8.39 4.64 -1.80
N ILE A 27 8.04 3.72 -0.91
CA ILE A 27 6.69 3.55 -0.37
C ILE A 27 6.73 3.26 1.11
N TRP A 28 5.86 3.91 1.87
CA TRP A 28 5.64 3.64 3.30
C TRP A 28 4.18 3.95 3.67
N VAL A 29 3.83 3.66 4.93
CA VAL A 29 2.48 3.82 5.44
C VAL A 29 2.55 4.62 6.73
N GLU A 30 1.65 5.59 6.86
CA GLU A 30 1.45 6.38 8.07
C GLU A 30 0.00 6.28 8.53
N ASP A 31 -0.25 6.51 9.82
CA ASP A 31 -1.61 6.69 10.32
C ASP A 31 -2.25 7.87 9.61
N LYS A 32 -3.52 7.73 9.22
CA LYS A 32 -4.25 8.84 8.58
C LYS A 32 -4.33 10.04 9.51
N ILE A 33 -4.54 9.78 10.79
CA ILE A 33 -4.45 10.76 11.88
C ILE A 33 -3.26 10.35 12.74
N ALA A 34 -2.28 11.25 12.90
CA ALA A 34 -1.03 10.91 13.57
C ALA A 34 -1.27 10.33 14.98
N GLY A 35 -0.83 9.08 15.17
CA GLY A 35 -0.98 8.35 16.44
C GLY A 35 -2.32 7.63 16.62
N ASP A 36 -3.24 7.70 15.64
CA ASP A 36 -4.52 7.00 15.66
C ASP A 36 -4.70 6.10 14.43
N TYR A 37 -4.30 4.83 14.58
CA TYR A 37 -4.42 3.80 13.55
C TYR A 37 -5.88 3.38 13.27
N THR A 38 -6.84 3.74 14.14
CA THR A 38 -8.24 3.32 14.00
C THR A 38 -8.97 4.13 12.92
N GLU A 39 -8.49 5.34 12.63
CA GLU A 39 -9.03 6.23 11.62
C GLU A 39 -8.54 5.91 10.19
N GLY A 40 -7.67 4.90 10.06
CA GLY A 40 -7.15 4.39 8.79
C GLY A 40 -5.69 4.75 8.53
N SER A 41 -5.24 4.57 7.28
CA SER A 41 -3.83 4.72 6.90
C SER A 41 -3.67 5.47 5.58
N ASN A 42 -2.61 6.27 5.49
CA ASN A 42 -2.16 6.90 4.26
C ASN A 42 -0.99 6.10 3.68
N PHE A 43 -1.10 5.67 2.43
CA PHE A 43 -0.02 5.02 1.69
C PHE A 43 0.72 6.10 0.89
N ILE A 44 1.95 6.40 1.28
CA ILE A 44 2.72 7.48 0.67
C ILE A 44 3.71 6.88 -0.32
N ILE A 45 3.75 7.44 -1.52
CA ILE A 45 4.59 6.98 -2.63
C ILE A 45 5.41 8.17 -3.12
N MET A 46 6.71 7.98 -3.21
CA MET A 46 7.65 8.93 -3.78
C MET A 46 8.28 8.33 -5.03
N ILE A 47 8.19 9.00 -6.17
CA ILE A 47 8.76 8.55 -7.43
C ILE A 47 9.73 9.64 -7.92
N PRO A 48 10.94 9.29 -8.40
CA PRO A 48 11.84 10.25 -9.01
C PRO A 48 11.21 10.95 -10.22
N GLU A 49 11.60 12.19 -10.46
CA GLU A 49 11.21 12.90 -11.69
C GLU A 49 11.85 12.22 -12.91
N ALA A 50 11.11 12.15 -14.02
CA ALA A 50 11.65 11.63 -15.27
C ALA A 50 12.68 12.61 -15.85
N VAL A 51 13.79 12.06 -16.36
CA VAL A 51 14.83 12.82 -17.07
C VAL A 51 14.41 13.08 -18.52
#